data_AF-A0A531LKJ1-F1
#
_entry.id   AF-A0A531LKJ1-F1
#
_cell.length_a   1.000
_cell.length_b   1.000
_cell.length_c   1.000
_cell.angle_alpha   90.00
_cell.angle_beta   90.00
_cell.angle_gamma   90.00
#
_symmetry.space_group_name_H-M   'P 1'
#
loop_
_entity.id
_entity.type
_entity.pdbx_description
1 polymer ?
#
loop_
_entity_poly.entity_id
_entity_poly.type
_entity_poly.pdbx_seq_one_letter_code
_entity_poly.pdbx_strand_id
1 'polypeptide(L)' 'MAEIKDRENALIMETTKGNVVIEMFPDLAPGHVARIKELAREGAYD' A
#
# COMPACT_ATOMS: atom_id res chain seq x y z
N MET A 1 -11.70 -13.06 1.29
CA MET A 1 -11.27 -11.67 0.98
C MET A 1 -10.41 -11.25 2.15
N ALA A 2 -9.18 -10.79 1.91
CA ALA A 2 -8.32 -10.35 3.01
C ALA A 2 -9.07 -9.23 3.76
N GLU A 3 -9.25 -9.43 5.06
CA GLU A 3 -9.96 -8.49 5.92
C GLU A 3 -9.02 -7.32 6.17
N ILE A 4 -9.02 -6.37 5.23
CA ILE A 4 -8.24 -5.14 5.33
C ILE A 4 -8.83 -4.36 6.50
N LYS A 5 -8.13 -4.32 7.63
CA LYS A 5 -8.60 -3.60 8.82
C LYS A 5 -8.71 -2.11 8.56
N ASP A 6 -7.88 -1.61 7.66
CA ASP A 6 -7.76 -0.19 7.40
C ASP A 6 -7.50 0.10 5.92
N ARG A 7 -8.57 0.46 5.19
CA ARG A 7 -8.51 0.66 3.74
C ARG A 7 -7.63 1.84 3.34
N GLU A 8 -7.42 2.80 4.25
CA GLU A 8 -6.51 3.94 4.02
C GLU A 8 -5.03 3.54 4.13
N ASN A 9 -4.74 2.36 4.69
CA ASN A 9 -3.41 1.77 4.81
C ASN A 9 -3.22 0.56 3.89
N ALA A 10 -4.14 0.30 2.96
CA ALA A 10 -3.99 -0.75 1.96
C ALA A 10 -3.57 -0.16 0.60
N LEU A 11 -2.50 -0.70 0.03
CA LEU A 11 -2.06 -0.43 -1.33
C LEU A 11 -2.43 -1.61 -2.22
N ILE A 12 -3.19 -1.36 -3.28
CA ILE A 12 -3.49 -2.34 -4.32
C ILE A 12 -2.56 -2.06 -5.49
N MET A 13 -1.69 -3.00 -5.80
CA MET A 13 -0.76 -2.92 -6.92
C MET A 13 -1.18 -3.92 -7.99
N GLU A 14 -1.63 -3.41 -9.13
CA GLU A 14 -1.98 -4.23 -10.28
C GLU A 14 -0.70 -4.60 -11.02
N THR A 15 -0.43 -5.91 -11.13
CA THR A 15 0.75 -6.41 -11.86
C THR A 15 0.30 -7.28 -13.01
N THR A 16 1.20 -7.53 -13.97
CA THR A 16 0.95 -8.44 -15.11
C THR A 16 0.61 -9.87 -14.70
N LYS A 17 0.83 -10.24 -13.43
CA LYS A 17 0.54 -11.56 -12.88
C LYS A 17 -0.68 -11.59 -11.94
N GLY A 18 -1.35 -10.45 -11.76
CA GLY A 18 -2.52 -10.29 -10.91
C GLY A 18 -2.36 -9.17 -9.87
N ASN A 19 -3.39 -9.02 -9.04
CA ASN A 19 -3.50 -7.92 -8.09
C ASN A 19 -2.83 -8.30 -6.77
N VAL A 20 -1.84 -7.51 -6.36
CA VAL A 20 -1.15 -7.63 -5.08
C VAL A 20 -1.79 -6.64 -4.12
N VAL A 21 -2.26 -7.13 -2.97
CA VAL A 21 -2.80 -6.28 -1.90
C VAL A 21 -1.78 -6.23 -0.77
N ILE A 22 -1.27 -5.04 -0.48
CA ILE A 22 -0.29 -4.80 0.57
C ILE A 22 -0.99 -4.02 1.69
N GLU A 23 -1.09 -4.63 2.87
CA GLU A 23 -1.58 -3.95 4.07
C GLU A 23 -0.38 -3.36 4.83
N MET A 24 -0.40 -2.04 4.99
CA MET A 24 0.66 -1.29 5.64
C MET A 24 0.42 -1.20 7.15
N PHE A 25 1.49 -1.35 7.93
CA PHE A 25 1.47 -1.27 9.40
C PHE A 25 2.11 0.04 9.90
N PRO A 26 1.33 1.14 10.03
CA PRO A 26 1.85 2.43 10.47
C PRO A 26 2.33 2.41 11.93
N ASP A 27 1.79 1.54 12.78
CA ASP A 27 2.16 1.46 14.20
C ASP A 27 3.62 1.06 14.43
N LEU A 28 4.15 0.21 13.55
CA LEU A 28 5.53 -0.28 13.65
C LEU A 28 6.52 0.58 12.84
N ALA A 29 6.08 1.12 11.71
CA ALA A 29 6.95 1.81 10.76
C ALA A 29 6.28 3.03 10.10
N PRO A 30 5.94 4.08 10.87
CA PRO A 30 5.17 5.21 10.35
C PRO A 30 5.88 5.95 9.21
N GLY A 31 7.22 6.06 9.27
CA GLY A 31 8.01 6.73 8.22
C GLY A 31 8.01 5.99 6.88
N HIS A 32 8.02 4.64 6.89
CA HIS A 32 7.96 3.86 5.65
C HIS A 32 6.58 3.98 5.00
N VAL A 33 5.52 3.90 5.81
CA VAL A 33 4.14 4.03 5.31
C VAL A 33 3.92 5.42 4.68
N ALA A 34 4.40 6.49 5.32
CA ALA A 34 4.32 7.84 4.77
C ALA A 34 5.02 7.95 3.40
N ARG A 35 6.26 7.46 3.30
CA ARG A 35 7.05 7.49 2.07
C ARG A 35 6.39 6.69 0.94
N ILE A 36 5.88 5.49 1.24
CA ILE A 36 5.21 4.63 0.25
C ILE A 36 3.93 5.31 -0.26
N LYS A 37 3.14 5.93 0.64
CA LYS A 37 1.93 6.67 0.25
C LYS A 37 2.23 7.87 -0.65
N GLU A 38 3.30 8.60 -0.37
CA GLU A 38 3.74 9.70 -1.24
C GLU A 38 4.14 9.19 -2.62
N LEU A 39 5.05 8.20 -2.69
CA LEU A 39 5.51 7.62 -3.95
C LEU A 39 4.37 7.00 -4.78
N ALA A 40 3.41 6.34 -4.13
CA ALA A 40 2.24 5.79 -4.80
C ALA A 40 1.33 6.90 -5.37
N ARG A 41 1.19 8.04 -4.69
CA ARG A 41 0.45 9.21 -5.21
C ARG A 41 1.17 9.92 -6.35
N GLU A 42 2.51 9.90 -6.33
CA GLU A 42 3.35 10.44 -7.39
C GLU A 42 3.41 9.54 -8.63
N GLY A 43 2.80 8.35 -8.61
CA GLY A 43 2.83 7.40 -9.72
C GLY A 43 4.19 6.74 -9.90
N ALA A 44 5.04 6.69 -8.87
CA ALA A 44 6.35 6.06 -8.94
C ALA A 44 6.30 4.54 -9.20
N TYR A 45 5.11 3.93 -9.08
CA TYR A 45 4.86 2.50 -9.25
C TYR A 45 3.88 2.18 -10.40
N ASP A 46 3.50 3.17 -11.24
CA ASP A 46 2.73 2.98 -12.48
C ASP A 46 3.57 2.38 -13.62
#